data_AF-A0A8S9BPR2-F1
#
_entry.id   AF-A0A8S9BPR2-F1
#
_cell.length_a   1.000
_cell.length_b   1.000
_cell.length_c   1.000
_cell.angle_alpha   90.00
_cell.angle_beta   90.00
_cell.angle_gamma   90.00
#
_symmetry.space_group_name_H-M   'P 1'
#
loop_
_entity.id
_entity.type
_entity.pdbx_description
1 polymer ?
#
loop_
_entity_poly.entity_id
_entity_poly.type
_entity_poly.pdbx_seq_one_letter_code
_entity_poly.pdbx_strand_id
1 'polypeptide(L)'
;MAAMLTLAYLYEKTGSQPCVAWLESWADWAMYELPRTKYGGMSHMTYNSLNSQELWDDTLMMTVLPLAKIGKLLNRPHYVEEAKRQFLLHIKYLFDTKTGLFYHGWTFEGNHNFAAALWARGNSWLTIAIPEMLELLDLPANDAFRLHLIDTLEAQCRSLILYQEPGGLW
;
A
#
# COMPACT_ATOMS: atom_id res chain seq x y z
N MET A 1 7.54 0.32 -10.21
CA MET A 1 7.70 0.63 -8.77
C MET A 1 8.11 -0.56 -7.93
N ALA A 2 7.39 -1.69 -7.89
CA ALA A 2 7.63 -2.78 -6.93
C ALA A 2 9.10 -3.21 -6.76
N ALA A 3 9.84 -3.41 -7.86
CA ALA A 3 11.25 -3.80 -7.83
C ALA A 3 12.18 -2.78 -7.13
N MET A 4 11.74 -1.52 -7.02
CA MET A 4 12.51 -0.45 -6.36
C MET A 4 12.61 -0.64 -4.85
N LEU A 5 11.70 -1.40 -4.23
CA LEU A 5 11.79 -1.72 -2.80
C LEU A 5 13.09 -2.49 -2.51
N THR A 6 13.32 -3.58 -3.25
CA THR A 6 14.55 -4.38 -3.12
C THR A 6 15.78 -3.59 -3.55
N LEU A 7 15.69 -2.78 -4.62
CA LEU A 7 16.80 -1.93 -5.05
C LEU A 7 17.20 -0.91 -3.97
N ALA A 8 16.23 -0.35 -3.24
CA ALA A 8 16.49 0.56 -2.13
C ALA A 8 17.24 -0.14 -0.99
N TYR A 9 16.81 -1.34 -0.59
CA TYR A 9 17.55 -2.14 0.40
C TYR A 9 18.95 -2.54 -0.09
N LEU A 10 19.12 -2.84 -1.38
CA LEU A 10 20.43 -3.14 -1.96
C LEU A 10 21.36 -1.91 -1.90
N TYR A 11 20.84 -0.73 -2.25
CA TYR A 11 21.59 0.51 -2.17
C TYR A 11 22.01 0.82 -0.73
N GLU A 12 21.11 0.68 0.24
CA GLU A 12 21.40 0.87 1.67
C GLU A 12 22.56 -0.01 2.16
N LYS A 13 22.66 -1.25 1.66
CA LYS A 13 23.72 -2.18 2.02
C LYS A 13 25.04 -1.95 1.28
N THR A 14 24.99 -1.49 0.03
CA THR A 14 26.15 -1.49 -0.88
C THR A 14 26.72 -0.11 -1.17
N GLY A 15 25.93 0.95 -1.02
CA GLY A 15 26.29 2.31 -1.45
C GLY A 15 26.47 2.47 -2.97
N SER A 16 25.99 1.51 -3.77
CA SER A 16 26.15 1.51 -5.23
C SER A 16 25.45 2.72 -5.88
N GLN A 17 26.25 3.73 -6.23
CA GLN A 17 25.76 5.01 -6.76
C GLN A 17 24.85 4.90 -8.00
N PRO A 18 25.06 3.97 -8.95
CA PRO A 18 24.15 3.82 -10.08
C PRO A 18 22.69 3.53 -9.70
N CYS A 19 22.42 3.00 -8.49
CA CYS A 19 21.07 2.74 -8.03
C CYS A 19 20.28 4.02 -7.72
N VAL A 20 20.94 5.10 -7.29
CA VAL A 20 20.28 6.32 -6.79
C VAL A 20 19.42 6.97 -7.86
N ALA A 21 19.97 7.13 -9.08
CA ALA A 21 19.24 7.74 -10.19
C ALA A 21 17.93 6.99 -10.53
N TRP A 22 17.94 5.66 -10.42
CA TRP A 22 16.74 4.85 -10.60
C TRP A 22 15.74 5.05 -9.46
N LEU A 23 16.20 5.04 -8.21
CA LEU A 23 15.33 5.25 -7.05
C LEU A 23 14.66 6.62 -7.09
N GLU A 24 15.41 7.68 -7.40
CA GLU A 24 14.88 9.05 -7.52
C GLU A 24 13.87 9.15 -8.66
N SER A 25 14.23 8.69 -9.87
CA SER A 25 13.34 8.77 -11.04
C SER A 25 12.00 8.06 -10.81
N TRP A 26 12.02 6.86 -10.23
CA TRP A 26 10.80 6.09 -9.98
C TRP A 26 9.97 6.67 -8.82
N ALA A 27 10.61 7.18 -7.77
CA ALA A 27 9.89 7.84 -6.68
C ALA A 27 9.24 9.16 -7.13
N ASP A 28 9.93 9.96 -7.95
CA ASP A 28 9.38 11.19 -8.51
C ASP A 28 8.19 10.90 -9.43
N TRP A 29 8.30 9.89 -10.29
CA TRP A 29 7.15 9.43 -11.08
C TRP A 29 5.96 9.07 -10.19
N ALA A 30 6.17 8.27 -9.15
CA ALA A 30 5.10 7.85 -8.25
C ALA A 30 4.46 9.02 -7.48
N MET A 31 5.23 10.07 -7.20
CA MET A 31 4.79 11.26 -6.48
C MET A 31 4.04 12.26 -7.36
N TYR A 32 4.55 12.52 -8.57
CA TYR A 32 4.16 13.69 -9.35
C TYR A 32 3.48 13.33 -10.68
N GLU A 33 3.74 12.15 -11.23
CA GLU A 33 3.26 11.77 -12.57
C GLU A 33 2.20 10.66 -12.54
N LEU A 34 2.25 9.75 -11.57
CA LEU A 34 1.28 8.68 -11.41
C LEU A 34 -0.13 9.28 -11.20
N PRO A 35 -1.11 8.98 -12.08
CA PRO A 35 -2.42 9.60 -12.00
C PRO A 35 -3.10 9.43 -10.65
N ARG A 36 -3.92 10.42 -10.33
CA ARG A 36 -4.60 10.51 -9.04
C ARG A 36 -6.12 10.42 -9.20
N THR A 37 -6.76 9.76 -8.25
CA THR A 37 -8.22 9.70 -8.13
C THR A 37 -8.80 10.96 -7.48
N LYS A 38 -10.14 11.07 -7.39
CA LYS A 38 -10.91 12.23 -6.87
C LYS A 38 -10.42 12.83 -5.55
N TYR A 39 -9.76 12.06 -4.68
CA TYR A 39 -9.20 12.55 -3.41
C TYR A 39 -7.68 12.38 -3.31
N GLY A 40 -7.02 12.30 -4.47
CA GLY A 40 -5.57 12.16 -4.55
C GLY A 40 -5.08 10.73 -4.34
N GLY A 41 -5.92 9.70 -4.34
CA GLY A 41 -5.43 8.33 -4.24
C GLY A 41 -4.62 7.93 -5.48
N MET A 42 -3.59 7.10 -5.33
CA MET A 42 -2.82 6.62 -6.48
C MET A 42 -3.72 5.73 -7.35
N SER A 43 -3.96 6.12 -8.61
CA SER A 43 -4.76 5.30 -9.53
C SER A 43 -3.99 4.02 -9.87
N HIS A 44 -4.69 2.89 -9.98
CA HIS A 44 -4.07 1.60 -10.27
C HIS A 44 -3.73 1.40 -11.77
N MET A 45 -2.94 2.31 -12.33
CA MET A 45 -2.48 2.21 -13.72
C MET A 45 -1.58 0.98 -13.92
N THR A 46 -1.87 0.21 -14.95
CA THR A 46 -1.06 -0.91 -15.43
C THR A 46 -0.51 -0.60 -16.83
N TYR A 47 0.27 -1.53 -17.40
CA TYR A 47 0.80 -1.35 -18.76
C TYR A 47 -0.28 -1.32 -19.85
N ASN A 48 -1.46 -1.91 -19.59
CA ASN A 48 -2.54 -2.08 -20.56
C ASN A 48 -3.81 -1.29 -20.23
N SER A 49 -3.90 -0.67 -19.06
CA SER A 49 -5.07 0.10 -18.65
C SER A 49 -4.67 1.25 -17.74
N LEU A 50 -5.34 2.39 -17.92
CA LEU A 50 -5.20 3.53 -17.02
C LEU A 50 -5.87 3.27 -15.67
N ASN A 51 -6.94 2.46 -15.64
CA ASN A 51 -7.80 2.24 -14.46
C ASN A 51 -8.05 3.57 -13.73
N SER A 52 -8.44 4.58 -14.51
CA SER A 52 -8.64 5.93 -14.04
C SER A 52 -9.70 5.95 -12.94
N GLN A 53 -9.46 6.70 -11.88
CA GLN A 53 -10.41 6.79 -10.75
C GLN A 53 -10.59 5.49 -9.96
N GLU A 54 -9.68 4.53 -10.07
CA GLU A 54 -9.74 3.28 -9.33
C GLU A 54 -8.63 3.14 -8.29
N LEU A 55 -8.97 2.56 -7.14
CA LEU A 55 -8.04 2.14 -6.09
C LEU A 55 -8.10 0.62 -5.96
N TRP A 56 -6.94 -0.01 -5.84
CA TRP A 56 -6.81 -1.47 -5.76
C TRP A 56 -5.88 -1.82 -4.60
N ASP A 57 -6.18 -2.94 -3.93
CA ASP A 57 -5.51 -3.38 -2.71
C ASP A 57 -3.98 -3.49 -2.85
N ASP A 58 -3.50 -4.03 -3.95
CA ASP A 58 -2.09 -4.30 -4.21
C ASP A 58 -1.26 -3.03 -4.47
N THR A 59 -1.90 -1.89 -4.74
CA THR A 59 -1.23 -0.59 -4.90
C THR A 59 -0.34 -0.25 -3.68
N LEU A 60 -0.80 -0.60 -2.48
CA LEU A 60 -0.06 -0.34 -1.25
C LEU A 60 1.29 -1.09 -1.23
N MET A 61 1.28 -2.36 -1.64
CA MET A 61 2.50 -3.16 -1.72
C MET A 61 3.38 -2.76 -2.90
N MET A 62 2.78 -2.58 -4.08
CA MET A 62 3.53 -2.46 -5.34
C MET A 62 4.12 -1.07 -5.58
N THR A 63 3.57 -0.03 -4.96
CA THR A 63 3.98 1.37 -5.20
C THR A 63 4.24 2.14 -3.91
N VAL A 64 3.33 2.04 -2.93
CA VAL A 64 3.38 2.88 -1.73
C VAL A 64 4.51 2.49 -0.78
N LEU A 65 4.71 1.19 -0.51
CA LEU A 65 5.86 0.70 0.26
C LEU A 65 7.21 1.11 -0.35
N PRO A 66 7.48 0.86 -1.65
CA PRO A 66 8.71 1.33 -2.28
C PRO A 66 8.92 2.84 -2.11
N LEU A 67 7.86 3.65 -2.27
CA LEU A 67 7.94 5.10 -2.10
C LEU A 67 8.32 5.49 -0.66
N ALA A 68 7.70 4.87 0.34
CA ALA A 68 8.05 5.11 1.75
C ALA A 68 9.51 4.75 2.04
N LYS A 69 9.98 3.59 1.53
CA LYS A 69 11.37 3.13 1.75
C LYS A 69 12.37 4.08 1.11
N ILE A 70 12.13 4.52 -0.13
CA ILE A 70 12.98 5.50 -0.82
C ILE A 70 12.96 6.83 -0.06
N GLY A 71 11.79 7.26 0.42
CA GLY A 71 11.64 8.46 1.24
C GLY A 71 12.50 8.46 2.50
N LYS A 72 12.49 7.35 3.24
CA LYS A 72 13.36 7.13 4.40
C LYS A 72 14.84 7.12 4.02
N LEU A 73 15.19 6.35 2.99
CA LEU A 73 16.58 6.11 2.59
C LEU A 73 17.29 7.36 2.06
N LEU A 74 16.57 8.20 1.30
CA LEU A 74 17.11 9.40 0.68
C LEU A 74 16.76 10.70 1.45
N ASN A 75 16.25 10.58 2.68
CA ASN A 75 15.83 11.71 3.52
C ASN A 75 14.82 12.65 2.83
N ARG A 76 13.80 12.08 2.19
CA ARG A 76 12.69 12.79 1.52
C ARG A 76 11.39 12.58 2.32
N PRO A 77 11.14 13.36 3.39
CA PRO A 77 10.00 13.13 4.28
C PRO A 77 8.64 13.28 3.60
N HIS A 78 8.53 14.09 2.55
CA HIS A 78 7.29 14.26 1.79
C HIS A 78 6.84 12.98 1.06
N TYR A 79 7.76 12.08 0.68
CA TYR A 79 7.41 10.76 0.14
C TYR A 79 6.78 9.87 1.21
N VAL A 80 7.29 9.95 2.45
CA VAL A 80 6.77 9.19 3.59
C VAL A 80 5.37 9.67 3.97
N GLU A 81 5.14 10.99 4.02
CA GLU A 81 3.82 11.54 4.31
C GLU A 81 2.80 11.21 3.23
N GLU A 82 3.20 11.23 1.95
CA GLU A 82 2.33 10.77 0.88
C GLU A 82 2.02 9.27 1.02
N ALA A 83 3.00 8.45 1.37
CA ALA A 83 2.77 7.03 1.59
C ALA A 83 1.77 6.77 2.73
N LYS A 84 1.92 7.48 3.87
CA LYS A 84 0.95 7.43 4.97
C LYS A 84 -0.46 7.83 4.50
N ARG A 85 -0.57 8.91 3.72
CA ARG A 85 -1.85 9.36 3.15
C ARG A 85 -2.48 8.29 2.27
N GLN A 86 -1.69 7.59 1.46
CA GLN A 86 -2.19 6.52 0.59
C GLN A 86 -2.71 5.33 1.38
N PHE A 87 -2.02 4.89 2.44
CA PHE A 87 -2.54 3.85 3.34
C PHE A 87 -3.91 4.22 3.91
N LEU A 88 -4.05 5.44 4.45
CA LEU A 88 -5.32 5.91 5.02
C LEU A 88 -6.45 5.98 3.96
N LEU A 89 -6.13 6.44 2.75
CA LEU A 89 -7.11 6.50 1.66
C LEU A 89 -7.54 5.12 1.18
N HIS A 90 -6.60 4.18 1.02
CA HIS A 90 -6.94 2.82 0.59
C HIS A 90 -7.78 2.12 1.66
N ILE A 91 -7.42 2.23 2.95
CA ILE A 91 -8.25 1.71 4.05
C ILE A 91 -9.65 2.32 4.01
N LYS A 92 -9.77 3.65 3.85
CA LYS A 92 -11.06 4.34 3.79
C LYS A 92 -12.03 3.78 2.73
N TYR A 93 -11.52 3.37 1.56
CA TYR A 93 -12.37 2.96 0.44
C TYR A 93 -12.45 1.44 0.23
N LEU A 94 -11.48 0.68 0.75
CA LEU A 94 -11.39 -0.76 0.52
C LEU A 94 -11.75 -1.59 1.77
N PHE A 95 -11.59 -1.05 2.98
CA PHE A 95 -11.87 -1.82 4.21
C PHE A 95 -13.37 -2.01 4.43
N ASP A 96 -13.81 -3.26 4.57
CA ASP A 96 -15.17 -3.61 4.92
C ASP A 96 -15.35 -3.75 6.43
N THR A 97 -15.89 -2.72 7.06
CA THR A 97 -16.13 -2.68 8.52
C THR A 97 -17.06 -3.78 9.04
N LYS A 98 -17.82 -4.47 8.17
CA LYS A 98 -18.69 -5.58 8.56
C LYS A 98 -17.92 -6.87 8.79
N THR A 99 -16.95 -7.16 7.93
CA THR A 99 -16.18 -8.42 7.97
C THR A 99 -14.78 -8.23 8.56
N GLY A 100 -14.21 -7.03 8.50
CA GLY A 100 -12.79 -6.79 8.79
C GLY A 100 -11.85 -7.14 7.64
N LEU A 101 -12.38 -7.53 6.47
CA LEU A 101 -11.60 -7.81 5.26
C LEU A 101 -11.62 -6.61 4.31
N PHE A 102 -10.87 -6.71 3.21
CA PHE A 102 -10.79 -5.67 2.19
C PHE A 102 -11.48 -6.13 0.89
N TYR A 103 -12.22 -5.22 0.27
CA TYR A 103 -12.64 -5.35 -1.11
C TYR A 103 -11.45 -5.19 -2.04
N HIS A 104 -11.46 -5.91 -3.15
CA HIS A 104 -10.34 -5.90 -4.10
C HIS A 104 -10.07 -4.53 -4.74
N GLY A 105 -11.15 -3.79 -5.03
CA GLY A 105 -11.05 -2.48 -5.65
C GLY A 105 -12.20 -1.55 -5.32
N TRP A 106 -12.00 -0.29 -5.66
CA TRP A 106 -12.96 0.80 -5.56
C TRP A 106 -12.88 1.65 -6.82
N THR A 107 -14.02 2.10 -7.35
CA THR A 107 -14.08 3.10 -8.42
C THR A 107 -14.86 4.33 -7.96
N PHE A 108 -14.33 5.53 -8.26
CA PHE A 108 -15.09 6.77 -8.10
C PHE A 108 -16.09 7.02 -9.24
N GLU A 109 -16.04 6.20 -10.30
CA GLU A 109 -17.11 6.13 -11.29
C GLU A 109 -18.24 5.28 -10.70
N GLY A 110 -19.35 5.92 -10.34
CA GLY A 110 -20.46 5.24 -9.66
C GLY A 110 -20.25 4.99 -8.16
N ASN A 111 -19.05 5.21 -7.61
CA ASN A 111 -18.73 5.11 -6.18
C ASN A 111 -19.09 3.74 -5.57
N HIS A 112 -18.47 2.68 -6.07
CA HIS A 112 -18.72 1.32 -5.58
C HIS A 112 -17.46 0.42 -5.60
N ASN A 113 -17.50 -0.69 -4.86
CA ASN A 113 -16.42 -1.69 -4.78
C ASN A 113 -16.52 -2.81 -5.82
N PHE A 114 -16.87 -2.48 -7.08
CA PHE A 114 -17.10 -3.47 -8.13
C PHE A 114 -18.03 -4.61 -7.70
N ALA A 115 -17.55 -5.86 -7.72
CA ALA A 115 -18.27 -7.06 -7.30
C ALA A 115 -18.35 -7.24 -5.77
N ALA A 116 -17.83 -6.29 -4.98
CA ALA A 116 -17.68 -6.42 -3.53
C ALA A 116 -16.91 -7.69 -3.12
N ALA A 117 -15.91 -8.07 -3.93
CA ALA A 117 -15.16 -9.31 -3.74
C ALA A 117 -14.12 -9.17 -2.63
N LEU A 118 -14.21 -10.04 -1.62
CA LEU A 118 -13.21 -10.21 -0.54
C LEU A 118 -12.16 -11.23 -0.97
N TRP A 119 -11.41 -10.89 -2.02
CA TRP A 119 -10.51 -11.82 -2.68
C TRP A 119 -9.27 -12.13 -1.84
N ALA A 120 -8.96 -13.43 -1.68
CA ALA A 120 -7.91 -13.90 -0.78
C ALA A 120 -6.52 -13.31 -1.09
N ARG A 121 -6.05 -13.37 -2.34
CA ARG A 121 -4.74 -12.81 -2.71
C ARG A 121 -4.70 -11.30 -2.56
N GLY A 122 -5.80 -10.62 -2.88
CA GLY A 122 -5.96 -9.19 -2.64
C GLY A 122 -5.76 -8.82 -1.17
N ASN A 123 -6.49 -9.52 -0.29
CA ASN A 123 -6.36 -9.37 1.16
C ASN A 123 -4.94 -9.67 1.66
N SER A 124 -4.27 -10.67 1.09
CA SER A 124 -2.90 -11.02 1.48
C SER A 124 -1.90 -9.89 1.27
N TRP A 125 -2.11 -9.00 0.28
CA TRP A 125 -1.24 -7.83 0.10
C TRP A 125 -1.29 -6.87 1.28
N LEU A 126 -2.46 -6.69 1.90
CA LEU A 126 -2.60 -5.84 3.09
C LEU A 126 -1.96 -6.49 4.31
N THR A 127 -2.10 -7.81 4.44
CA THR A 127 -1.49 -8.61 5.51
C THR A 127 0.05 -8.57 5.46
N ILE A 128 0.63 -8.29 4.29
CA ILE A 128 2.08 -8.04 4.11
C ILE A 128 2.42 -6.56 4.29
N ALA A 129 1.74 -5.68 3.54
CA ALA A 129 2.10 -4.27 3.45
C ALA A 129 1.94 -3.52 4.78
N ILE A 130 0.94 -3.84 5.60
CA ILE A 130 0.71 -3.13 6.87
C ILE A 130 1.85 -3.39 7.87
N PRO A 131 2.23 -4.64 8.20
CA PRO A 131 3.40 -4.91 9.04
C PRO A 131 4.70 -4.29 8.53
N GLU A 132 4.97 -4.41 7.23
CA GLU A 132 6.18 -3.85 6.60
C GLU A 132 6.23 -2.32 6.73
N MET A 133 5.10 -1.63 6.55
CA MET A 133 5.01 -0.18 6.74
C MET A 133 5.22 0.22 8.20
N LEU A 134 4.68 -0.56 9.15
CA LEU A 134 4.86 -0.34 10.58
C LEU A 134 6.33 -0.46 10.99
N GLU A 135 7.02 -1.52 10.55
CA GLU A 135 8.44 -1.74 10.81
C GLU A 135 9.31 -0.65 10.14
N LEU A 136 9.02 -0.33 8.87
CA LEU A 136 9.81 0.64 8.11
C LEU A 136 9.81 2.04 8.74
N LEU A 137 8.67 2.47 9.27
CA LEU A 137 8.55 3.81 9.85
C LEU A 137 8.99 3.88 11.31
N ASP A 138 8.91 2.77 12.05
CA ASP A 138 9.29 2.66 13.47
C ASP A 138 8.79 3.85 14.31
N LEU A 139 7.49 4.15 14.16
CA LEU A 139 6.87 5.29 14.82
C LEU A 139 6.67 5.03 16.33
N PRO A 140 6.60 6.08 17.17
CA PRO A 140 6.29 5.95 18.59
C PRO A 140 5.02 5.16 18.84
N ALA A 141 4.96 4.44 19.97
CA ALA A 141 3.86 3.54 20.29
C ALA A 141 2.48 4.22 20.31
N ASN A 142 2.44 5.52 20.65
CA ASN A 142 1.24 6.35 20.74
C ASN A 142 0.95 7.17 19.46
N ASP A 143 1.69 6.95 18.37
CA ASP A 143 1.42 7.59 17.09
C ASP A 143 0.07 7.11 16.51
N ALA A 144 -0.77 8.06 16.07
CA ALA A 144 -2.13 7.75 15.62
C ALA A 144 -2.16 6.94 14.32
N PHE A 145 -1.22 7.18 13.39
CA PHE A 145 -1.14 6.40 12.16
C PHE A 145 -0.72 4.96 12.46
N ARG A 146 0.27 4.79 13.35
CA ARG A 146 0.71 3.46 13.83
C ARG A 146 -0.44 2.69 14.47
N LEU A 147 -1.15 3.31 15.41
CA LEU A 147 -2.27 2.67 16.11
C LEU A 147 -3.38 2.28 15.13
N HIS A 148 -3.75 3.17 14.21
CA HIS A 148 -4.78 2.87 13.21
C HIS A 148 -4.42 1.68 12.31
N LEU A 149 -3.16 1.57 11.88
CA LEU A 149 -2.69 0.43 11.09
C LEU A 149 -2.68 -0.88 11.89
N ILE A 150 -2.27 -0.85 13.16
CA ILE A 150 -2.31 -2.02 14.04
C ILE A 150 -3.75 -2.51 14.22
N ASP A 151 -4.67 -1.61 14.55
CA ASP A 151 -6.08 -1.96 14.76
C ASP A 151 -6.72 -2.53 13.47
N THR A 152 -6.35 -1.96 12.32
CA THR A 152 -6.81 -2.42 11.00
C THR A 152 -6.29 -3.84 10.70
N LEU A 153 -5.00 -4.09 10.94
CA LEU A 153 -4.39 -5.41 10.74
C LEU A 153 -4.99 -6.44 11.70
N GLU A 154 -5.19 -6.09 12.97
CA GLU A 154 -5.77 -6.99 13.96
C GLU A 154 -7.19 -7.39 13.57
N ALA A 155 -8.01 -6.45 13.09
CA ALA A 155 -9.34 -6.74 12.58
C ALA A 155 -9.31 -7.73 11.40
N GLN A 156 -8.39 -7.52 10.45
CA GLN A 156 -8.20 -8.44 9.32
C GLN A 156 -7.75 -9.83 9.76
N CYS A 157 -6.74 -9.92 10.63
CA CYS A 157 -6.23 -11.20 11.13
C CYS A 157 -7.29 -11.98 11.92
N ARG A 158 -8.07 -11.30 12.76
CA ARG A 158 -9.22 -11.91 13.47
C ARG A 158 -10.25 -12.47 12.50
N SER A 159 -10.52 -11.76 11.40
CA SER A 159 -11.44 -12.23 10.36
C SER A 159 -10.89 -13.43 9.58
N LEU A 160 -9.63 -13.37 9.15
CA LEU A 160 -8.97 -14.45 8.40
C LEU A 160 -9.00 -15.79 9.16
N ILE A 161 -8.81 -15.79 10.49
CA ILE A 161 -8.87 -17.01 11.30
C ILE A 161 -10.24 -17.71 11.16
N LEU A 162 -11.34 -16.97 10.98
CA LEU A 162 -12.68 -17.52 10.84
C LEU A 162 -12.91 -18.22 9.49
N TYR A 163 -12.13 -17.85 8.47
CA TYR A 163 -12.24 -18.37 7.12
C TYR A 163 -11.15 -19.39 6.77
N GLN A 164 -10.23 -19.70 7.68
CA GLN A 164 -9.18 -20.68 7.45
C GLN A 164 -9.78 -22.09 7.39
N GLU A 165 -9.51 -22.83 6.31
CA GLU A 165 -9.93 -24.22 6.18
C GLU A 165 -9.09 -25.14 7.08
N PRO A 166 -9.57 -26.35 7.45
CA PRO A 166 -8.82 -27.30 8.26
C PRO A 166 -7.43 -27.68 7.70
N GLY A 167 -7.22 -27.55 6.39
CA GLY A 167 -5.94 -27.77 5.72
C GLY A 167 -4.94 -26.61 5.86
N GLY A 168 -5.35 -25.50 6.47
CA GLY A 168 -4.52 -24.31 6.71
C GLY A 168 -4.53 -23.28 5.57
N LEU A 169 -5.21 -23.55 4.46
CA LEU A 169 -5.45 -22.59 3.37
C LEU A 169 -6.67 -21.69 3.65
N TRP A 170 -6.87 -20.71 2.78
CA TRP A 170 -8.02 -19.79 2.74
C TRP A 170 -8.70 -19.84 1.37
#